data_AF-A0A527VX78-F1
#
_entry.id   AF-A0A527VX78-F1
#
_cell.length_a   1.000
_cell.length_b   1.000
_cell.length_c   1.000
_cell.angle_alpha   90.00
_cell.angle_beta   90.00
_cell.angle_gamma   90.00
#
_symmetry.space_group_name_H-M   'P 1'
#
loop_
_entity.id
_entity.type
_entity.pdbx_description
1 polymer ?
#
loop_
_entity_poly.entity_id
_entity_poly.type
_entity_poly.pdbx_seq_one_letter_code
_entity_poly.pdbx_strand_id
1 'polypeptide(L)' 'ASRKFVAMVSGILERGVSSGDFRAGIDPVQLNITIAAIGYYYLTNRFTGSIIFERDLMEKNALNERLEFNIDTIMRLVSA' A
#
# COMPACT_ATOMS: atom_id res chain seq x y z
N ALA A 1 4.38 -16.52 -13.95
CA ALA A 1 4.92 -15.96 -12.69
C ALA A 1 3.82 -15.27 -11.86
N SER A 2 3.09 -14.29 -12.42
CA SER A 2 2.06 -13.50 -11.71
C SER A 2 0.94 -14.30 -11.02
N ARG A 3 0.50 -15.41 -11.63
CA ARG A 3 -0.62 -16.22 -11.11
C ARG A 3 -0.38 -16.78 -9.70
N LYS A 4 0.86 -17.16 -9.37
CA LYS A 4 1.22 -17.68 -8.03
C LYS A 4 1.18 -16.58 -6.96
N PHE A 5 1.57 -15.37 -7.32
CA PHE A 5 1.56 -14.22 -6.42
C PHE A 5 0.12 -13.80 -6.08
N VAL A 6 -0.74 -13.67 -7.11
CA VAL A 6 -2.15 -13.32 -6.90
C VAL A 6 -2.85 -14.37 -6.01
N ALA A 7 -2.58 -15.65 -6.24
CA ALA A 7 -3.13 -16.73 -5.40
C ALA A 7 -2.67 -16.64 -3.93
N MET A 8 -1.40 -16.28 -3.69
CA MET A 8 -0.88 -16.07 -2.34
C MET A 8 -1.63 -14.94 -1.62
N VAL A 9 -1.82 -13.80 -2.30
CA VAL A 9 -2.52 -12.66 -1.71
C VAL A 9 -4.01 -12.95 -1.50
N SER A 10 -4.65 -13.65 -2.43
CA SER A 10 -6.03 -14.16 -2.25
C SER A 10 -6.14 -14.99 -0.98
N GLY A 11 -5.23 -15.95 -0.79
CA GLY A 11 -5.24 -16.81 0.41
C GLY A 11 -4.99 -16.03 1.71
N ILE A 12 -4.22 -14.94 1.69
CA ILE A 12 -4.05 -14.06 2.86
C ILE A 12 -5.36 -13.34 3.18
N LEU A 13 -6.00 -12.76 2.16
CA LEU A 13 -7.27 -12.04 2.31
C LEU A 13 -8.38 -12.98 2.82
N GLU A 14 -8.50 -14.17 2.26
CA GLU A 14 -9.47 -15.19 2.67
C GLU A 14 -9.31 -15.58 4.15
N ARG A 15 -8.07 -15.75 4.62
CA ARG A 15 -7.82 -16.03 6.04
C ARG A 15 -8.23 -14.88 6.94
N GLY A 16 -7.90 -13.64 6.57
CA GLY A 16 -8.29 -12.46 7.35
C GLY A 16 -9.80 -12.24 7.38
N VAL A 17 -10.51 -12.55 6.29
CA VAL A 17 -11.98 -12.56 6.28
C VAL A 17 -12.52 -13.64 7.21
N SER A 18 -11.94 -14.84 7.18
CA SER A 18 -12.35 -15.94 8.05
C SER A 18 -12.11 -15.68 9.54
N SER A 19 -11.08 -14.89 9.90
CA SER A 19 -10.80 -14.51 11.30
C SER A 19 -11.57 -13.26 11.75
N GLY A 20 -12.20 -12.53 10.83
CA GLY A 20 -12.85 -11.25 11.10
C GLY A 20 -11.89 -10.07 11.18
N ASP A 21 -10.61 -10.24 10.84
CA ASP A 21 -9.62 -9.17 10.81
C ASP A 21 -9.78 -8.28 9.56
N PHE A 22 -10.19 -8.87 8.43
CA PHE A 22 -10.34 -8.18 7.14
C PHE A 22 -11.77 -8.22 6.62
N ARG A 23 -12.18 -7.16 5.91
CA ARG A 23 -13.47 -7.12 5.20
C ARG A 23 -13.46 -7.96 3.92
N ALA A 24 -14.62 -8.49 3.56
CA ALA A 24 -14.80 -9.23 2.31
C ALA A 24 -14.81 -8.32 1.07
N GLY A 25 -14.68 -8.94 -0.11
CA GLY A 25 -14.87 -8.27 -1.41
C GLY A 25 -13.66 -7.48 -1.93
N ILE A 26 -12.47 -7.67 -1.35
CA ILE A 26 -11.24 -7.07 -1.85
C ILE A 26 -10.66 -7.93 -2.97
N ASP A 27 -10.52 -7.35 -4.15
CA ASP A 27 -9.78 -7.98 -5.25
C ASP A 27 -8.26 -7.94 -4.96
N PRO A 28 -7.56 -9.09 -4.93
CA PRO A 28 -6.14 -9.14 -4.61
C PRO A 28 -5.27 -8.40 -5.65
N VAL A 29 -5.66 -8.36 -6.92
CA VAL A 29 -4.93 -7.61 -7.96
C VAL A 29 -5.06 -6.11 -7.71
N GLN A 30 -6.27 -5.62 -7.42
CA GLN A 30 -6.50 -4.20 -7.11
C GLN A 30 -5.71 -3.75 -5.87
N LEU A 31 -5.69 -4.57 -4.82
CA LEU A 31 -4.91 -4.30 -3.60
C LEU A 31 -3.42 -4.15 -3.93
N ASN A 32 -2.86 -5.08 -4.69
CA ASN A 32 -1.44 -5.04 -5.05
C ASN A 32 -1.09 -3.84 -5.94
N ILE A 33 -1.94 -3.51 -6.91
CA ILE A 33 -1.75 -2.30 -7.73
C ILE A 33 -1.77 -1.06 -6.85
N THR A 34 -2.69 -1.00 -5.87
CA THR A 34 -2.80 0.15 -4.96
C THR A 34 -1.55 0.30 -4.09
N ILE A 35 -1.05 -0.78 -3.50
CA ILE A 35 0.20 -0.78 -2.71
C ILE A 35 1.37 -0.26 -3.56
N ALA A 36 1.49 -0.74 -4.81
CA ALA A 36 2.53 -0.26 -5.71
C ALA A 36 2.34 1.22 -6.09
N ALA A 37 1.11 1.63 -6.42
CA ALA A 37 0.78 2.97 -6.87
C ALA A 37 1.12 4.06 -5.83
N ILE A 38 0.77 3.84 -4.56
CA ILE A 38 1.02 4.83 -3.50
C ILE A 38 2.51 5.06 -3.22
N GLY A 39 3.34 4.03 -3.41
CA GLY A 39 4.79 4.13 -3.33
C GLY A 39 5.39 4.73 -4.60
N TYR A 40 4.90 4.29 -5.76
CA TYR A 40 5.35 4.77 -7.07
C TYR A 40 5.19 6.28 -7.17
N TYR A 41 3.98 6.82 -6.94
CA TYR A 41 3.72 8.26 -6.98
C TYR A 41 4.74 9.07 -6.17
N TYR A 42 4.96 8.67 -4.90
CA TYR A 42 5.85 9.39 -4.01
C TYR A 42 7.29 9.41 -4.52
N LEU A 43 7.80 8.25 -4.98
CA LEU A 43 9.20 8.11 -5.41
C LEU A 43 9.45 8.69 -6.80
N THR A 44 8.53 8.53 -7.75
CA THR A 44 8.69 9.06 -9.10
C THR A 44 8.55 10.56 -9.14
N ASN A 45 7.71 11.11 -8.26
CA ASN A 45 7.49 12.54 -8.16
C ASN A 45 8.32 13.19 -7.05
N ARG A 46 9.34 12.52 -6.49
CA ARG A 46 10.13 13.06 -5.40
C ARG A 46 10.69 14.45 -5.67
N PHE A 47 11.20 14.71 -6.88
CA PHE A 47 11.81 16.02 -7.20
C PHE A 47 10.76 17.13 -7.36
N THR A 48 9.68 16.86 -8.09
CA THR A 48 8.61 17.84 -8.30
C THR A 48 7.78 18.04 -7.04
N GLY A 49 7.46 16.95 -6.35
CA GLY A 49 6.77 16.94 -5.06
C GLY A 49 7.57 17.67 -3.98
N SER A 50 8.89 17.50 -3.92
CA SER A 50 9.71 18.25 -2.94
C SER A 50 9.60 19.76 -3.11
N ILE A 51 9.46 20.24 -4.36
CA ILE A 51 9.24 21.66 -4.65
C ILE A 51 7.81 22.08 -4.28
N ILE A 52 6.81 21.31 -4.70
CA ILE A 52 5.38 21.65 -4.51
C ILE A 52 4.98 21.65 -3.03
N PHE A 53 5.50 20.70 -2.25
CA PHE A 53 5.14 20.53 -0.84
C PHE A 53 6.19 21.11 0.12
N GLU A 54 7.21 21.80 -0.40
CA GLU A 54 8.29 22.43 0.38
C GLU A 54 8.93 21.48 1.42
N ARG A 55 9.12 20.21 1.02
CA ARG A 55 9.58 19.12 1.88
C ARG A 55 10.56 18.23 1.13
N ASP A 56 11.72 17.92 1.69
CA ASP A 56 12.58 16.90 1.09
C ASP A 56 11.96 15.51 1.26
N LEU A 57 11.34 15.00 0.20
CA LEU A 57 10.68 13.70 0.20
C LEU A 57 11.64 12.53 0.34
N MET A 58 12.95 12.74 0.15
CA MET A 58 13.99 11.71 0.30
C MET A 58 14.74 11.79 1.63
N GLU A 59 14.40 12.75 2.49
CA GLU A 59 14.92 12.77 3.85
C GLU A 59 14.49 11.49 4.58
N LYS A 60 15.40 10.92 5.38
CA LYS A 60 15.16 9.63 6.05
C LYS A 60 13.88 9.64 6.90
N ASN A 61 13.61 10.74 7.62
CA ASN A 61 12.40 10.86 8.44
C ASN A 61 11.15 10.94 7.57
N ALA A 62 11.18 11.68 6.46
CA ALA A 62 10.07 11.76 5.52
C ALA A 62 9.71 10.42 4.89
N LEU A 63 10.72 9.62 4.54
CA LEU A 63 10.50 8.25 4.03
C LEU A 63 9.88 7.34 5.08
N ASN A 64 10.33 7.43 6.34
CA ASN A 64 9.76 6.65 7.44
C ASN A 64 8.29 7.03 7.69
N GLU A 65 7.99 8.33 7.83
CA GLU A 65 6.63 8.82 7.99
C GLU A 65 5.74 8.39 6.81
N ARG A 66 6.25 8.45 5.58
CA ARG A 66 5.52 8.01 4.40
C ARG A 66 5.22 6.51 4.44
N LEU A 67 6.18 5.70 4.86
CA LEU A 67 5.99 4.25 4.99
C LEU A 67 4.93 3.93 6.05
N GLU A 68 5.01 4.54 7.22
CA GLU A 68 4.04 4.37 8.30
C GLU A 68 2.63 4.75 7.82
N PHE A 69 2.49 5.89 7.14
CA PHE A 69 1.21 6.34 6.59
C PHE A 69 0.68 5.40 5.50
N ASN A 70 1.55 4.87 4.64
CA ASN A 70 1.15 3.90 3.62
C ASN A 70 0.65 2.58 4.26
N ILE A 71 1.32 2.10 5.30
CA ILE A 71 0.88 0.92 6.04
C ILE A 71 -0.48 1.17 6.66
N ASP A 72 -0.67 2.27 7.40
CA ASP A 72 -1.96 2.63 7.99
C ASP A 72 -3.07 2.73 6.93
N THR A 73 -2.79 3.37 5.78
CA THR A 73 -3.72 3.48 4.66
C THR A 73 -4.17 2.11 4.16
N ILE A 74 -3.23 1.20 3.93
CA ILE A 74 -3.55 -0.15 3.43
C ILE A 74 -4.26 -0.98 4.50
N MET A 75 -3.84 -0.89 5.77
CA MET A 75 -4.50 -1.58 6.87
C MET A 75 -5.96 -1.13 7.01
N ARG A 76 -6.23 0.19 7.03
CA ARG A 76 -7.60 0.72 7.06
C ARG A 76 -8.44 0.29 5.86
N LEU A 77 -7.83 0.16 4.68
CA LEU A 77 -8.53 -0.31 3.49
C LEU A 77 -8.99 -1.76 3.63
N VAL A 78 -8.22 -2.61 4.32
CA VAL A 78 -8.49 -4.06 4.43
C VAL A 78 -9.22 -4.47 5.69
N SER A 79 -9.15 -3.70 6.77
CA SER A 79 -9.82 -4.00 8.05
C SER A 79 -11.33 -4.18 7.92
N ALA A 80 -11.90 -5.05 8.78
CA ALA A 80 -13.33 -5.30 8.93
C ALA A 80 -14.09 -4.12 9.58
#